data_AF-A0AAP9DS56-F1
#
_entry.id   AF-A0AAP9DS56-F1
#
_cell.length_a   1.000
_cell.length_b   1.000
_cell.length_c   1.000
_cell.angle_alpha   90.00
_cell.angle_beta   90.00
_cell.angle_gamma   90.00
#
_symmetry.space_group_name_H-M   'P 1'
#
loop_
_entity.id
_entity.type
_entity.pdbx_description
1 polymer ?
#
loop_
_entity_poly.entity_id
_entity_poly.type
_entity_poly.pdbx_seq_one_letter_code
_entity_poly.pdbx_strand_id
1 'polypeptide(L)' 'MDIGFFSFFGFIPLLIYMVVFVLGVYICILVIRALHRTIRWLDLSIHEKESRIGQPPVYPPDR' A
#
# COMPACT_ATOMS: atom_id res chain seq x y z
N MET A 1 0.96 22.26 -44.60
CA MET A 1 0.07 22.40 -43.42
C MET A 1 0.20 21.14 -42.55
N ASP A 2 1.42 20.63 -42.36
CA ASP A 2 1.64 19.22 -41.98
C ASP A 2 2.47 19.07 -40.69
N ILE A 3 3.27 20.08 -40.36
CA ILE A 3 4.12 20.10 -39.15
C ILE A 3 3.27 20.18 -37.87
N GLY A 4 2.16 20.94 -37.91
CA GLY A 4 1.25 21.07 -36.76
C GLY A 4 0.51 19.77 -36.42
N PHE A 5 0.18 18.96 -37.43
CA PHE A 5 -0.56 17.71 -37.25
C PHE A 5 0.30 16.61 -36.61
N PHE A 6 1.57 16.49 -37.04
CA PHE A 6 2.53 15.56 -36.45
C PHE A 6 2.87 15.90 -35.00
N SER A 7 2.98 17.20 -34.66
CA SER A 7 3.26 17.64 -33.29
C SER A 7 2.09 17.35 -32.34
N PHE A 8 0.85 17.53 -32.79
CA PHE A 8 -0.35 17.23 -32.00
C PHE A 8 -0.50 15.72 -31.70
N PHE A 9 -0.24 14.88 -32.70
CA PHE A 9 -0.37 13.43 -32.56
C PHE A 9 0.66 12.81 -31.62
N GLY A 10 1.83 13.45 -31.44
CA GLY A 10 2.83 13.04 -30.45
C GLY A 10 2.59 13.62 -29.06
N PHE A 11 2.04 14.84 -28.97
CA PHE A 11 1.84 15.53 -27.70
C PHE A 11 0.68 14.95 -26.87
N ILE A 12 -0.43 14.59 -27.51
CA ILE A 12 -1.59 13.97 -26.84
C ILE A 12 -1.23 12.66 -26.12
N PRO A 13 -0.61 11.66 -26.77
CA PRO A 13 -0.23 10.42 -26.08
C PRO A 13 0.82 10.65 -25.00
N LEU A 14 1.71 11.65 -25.16
CA LEU A 14 2.68 12.01 -24.14
C LEU A 14 2.00 12.61 -22.90
N LEU A 15 1.00 13.46 -23.08
CA LEU A 15 0.17 13.98 -21.99
C LEU A 15 -0.58 12.86 -21.26
N ILE A 16 -1.21 11.94 -22.00
CA ILE A 16 -1.90 10.79 -21.43
C ILE A 16 -0.93 9.92 -20.64
N TYR A 17 0.26 9.65 -21.19
CA TYR A 17 1.31 8.90 -20.52
C TYR A 17 1.73 9.56 -19.21
N MET A 18 1.93 10.89 -19.20
CA MET A 18 2.27 11.62 -17.98
C MET A 18 1.18 11.52 -16.92
N VAL A 19 -0.10 11.64 -17.30
CA VAL A 19 -1.22 11.50 -16.37
C VAL A 19 -1.29 10.09 -15.78
N VAL A 20 -1.18 9.05 -16.62
CA VAL A 20 -1.19 7.65 -16.19
C VAL A 20 0.03 7.35 -15.31
N PHE A 21 1.19 7.90 -15.63
CA PHE A 21 2.41 7.74 -14.84
C PHE A 21 2.24 8.33 -13.44
N VAL A 22 1.76 9.58 -13.33
CA VAL A 22 1.50 10.22 -12.04
C VAL A 22 0.45 9.45 -11.25
N LEU A 23 -0.62 8.98 -11.90
CA LEU A 23 -1.63 8.16 -11.26
C LEU A 23 -1.06 6.83 -10.75
N GLY A 24 -0.19 6.19 -11.53
CA GLY A 24 0.50 4.97 -11.14
C GLY A 24 1.39 5.17 -9.92
N VAL A 25 2.20 6.24 -9.91
CA VAL A 25 3.03 6.60 -8.75
C VAL A 25 2.17 6.85 -7.51
N TYR A 26 1.05 7.56 -7.68
CA TYR A 26 0.11 7.83 -6.58
C TYR A 26 -0.47 6.54 -5.99
N ILE A 27 -0.91 5.60 -6.82
CA ILE A 27 -1.41 4.30 -6.38
C ILE A 27 -0.29 3.51 -5.67
N CYS A 28 0.94 3.51 -6.18
CA CYS A 28 2.07 2.86 -5.53
C CYS A 28 2.30 3.41 -4.11
N ILE A 29 2.26 4.74 -3.93
CA ILE A 29 2.39 5.37 -2.60
C ILE A 29 1.25 4.93 -1.67
N LEU A 30 0.01 4.90 -2.17
CA LEU A 30 -1.14 4.43 -1.40
C LEU A 30 -0.98 2.97 -0.94
N VAL A 31 -0.52 2.09 -1.83
CA VAL A 31 -0.28 0.67 -1.53
C VAL A 31 0.81 0.53 -0.47
N ILE A 32 1.92 1.25 -0.58
CA ILE A 32 2.99 1.24 0.43
C ILE A 32 2.45 1.68 1.79
N ARG A 33 1.64 2.74 1.82
CA ARG A 33 1.04 3.26 3.05
C ARG A 33 0.05 2.27 3.67
N ALA A 34 -0.74 1.58 2.84
CA ALA A 34 -1.65 0.52 3.28
C ALA A 34 -0.88 -0.71 3.80
N LEU A 35 0.20 -1.09 3.12
CA LEU A 35 1.07 -2.20 3.52
C LEU A 35 1.72 -1.92 4.87
N HIS A 36 2.26 -0.71 5.07
CA HIS A 36 2.85 -0.29 6.34
C HIS A 36 1.84 -0.40 7.51
N ARG A 37 0.58 0.02 7.28
CA ARG A 37 -0.48 -0.18 8.27
C ARG A 37 -0.70 -1.67 8.53
N THR A 38 -0.83 -2.47 7.49
CA THR A 38 -1.09 -3.93 7.59
C THR A 38 0.02 -4.65 8.35
N ILE A 39 1.29 -4.34 8.08
CA ILE A 39 2.44 -4.89 8.81
C ILE A 39 2.33 -4.58 10.31
N ARG A 40 1.95 -3.35 10.68
CA ARG A 40 1.76 -2.98 12.08
C ARG A 40 0.62 -3.75 12.77
N TRP A 41 -0.46 -4.05 12.05
CA TRP A 41 -1.54 -4.89 12.56
C TRP A 41 -1.12 -6.35 12.70
N LEU A 42 -0.34 -6.84 11.74
CA LEU A 42 0.20 -8.20 11.78
C LEU A 42 1.15 -8.37 12.97
N ASP A 43 2.05 -7.42 13.19
CA ASP A 43 3.01 -7.40 14.29
C ASP A 43 2.30 -7.45 15.66
N LEU A 44 1.25 -6.63 15.86
CA LEU A 44 0.41 -6.69 17.06
C LEU A 44 -0.27 -8.05 17.23
N SER A 45 -0.81 -8.63 16.16
CA SER A 45 -1.48 -9.93 16.23
C SER A 45 -0.53 -11.09 16.56
N ILE A 46 0.74 -10.98 16.17
CA ILE A 46 1.79 -11.95 16.50
C ILE A 46 2.18 -11.76 17.97
N HIS A 47 2.38 -10.52 18.42
CA HIS A 47 2.71 -10.24 19.82
C HIS A 47 1.64 -10.74 20.81
N GLU A 48 0.36 -10.58 20.47
CA GLU A 48 -0.74 -11.15 21.28
C GLU A 48 -0.73 -12.69 21.32
N LYS A 49 -0.32 -13.35 20.23
CA LYS A 49 -0.21 -14.81 20.19
C LYS A 49 1.00 -15.30 20.98
N GLU A 50 2.13 -14.61 20.88
CA GLU A 50 3.35 -14.92 21.62
C GLU A 50 3.15 -14.74 23.14
N SER A 51 2.46 -13.66 23.55
CA SER A 51 2.06 -13.44 24.94
C SER A 51 1.26 -14.60 25.53
N ARG A 52 0.36 -15.23 24.78
CA ARG A 52 -0.44 -16.37 25.26
C ARG A 52 0.35 -17.69 25.31
N ILE A 53 1.44 -17.82 24.57
CA ILE A 53 2.27 -19.03 24.56
C ILE A 53 3.27 -19.03 25.73
N GLY A 54 3.73 -17.85 26.16
CA GLY A 54 4.61 -17.69 27.32
C GLY A 54 3.91 -17.60 28.67
N GLN A 55 2.58 -17.46 28.71
CA GLN A 55 1.83 -17.33 29.95
C GLN A 55 1.47 -18.73 30.49
N PRO A 56 1.98 -19.16 31.67
CA PRO A 56 1.49 -20.38 32.30
C PRO A 56 -0.01 -20.23 32.59
N PRO A 57 -0.81 -21.31 32.50
CA PRO A 57 -2.24 -21.24 32.77
C PRO A 57 -2.45 -20.78 34.21
N VAL A 58 -2.82 -19.51 34.38
CA VAL A 58 -3.28 -18.99 35.66
C VAL A 58 -4.68 -19.54 35.84
N TYR A 59 -4.77 -20.73 36.45
CA TYR A 59 -6.02 -21.25 36.95
C TYR A 59 -6.63 -20.20 37.88
N PRO A 60 -7.92 -19.85 37.72
CA PRO A 60 -8.59 -18.99 38.68
C PRO A 60 -8.52 -19.67 40.06
N PRO A 61 -8.28 -18.91 41.15
CA PRO A 61 -8.19 -19.49 42.47
C PRO A 61 -9.52 -20.17 42.79
N ASP A 62 -9.46 -21.49 43.03
CA ASP A 62 -10.59 -22.29 43.47
C ASP A 62 -11.26 -21.58 44.67
N ARG A 63 -12.54 -21.30 44.51
CA ARG A 63 -13.43 -20.79 45.57
C ARG A 63 -14.09 -21.95 46.28
#